data_AF-A0A4V4HE15-F1
#
_entry.id   AF-A0A4V4HE15-F1
#
_cell.length_a   1.000
_cell.length_b   1.000
_cell.length_c   1.000
_cell.angle_alpha   90.00
_cell.angle_beta   90.00
_cell.angle_gamma   90.00
#
_symmetry.space_group_name_H-M   'P 1'
#
loop_
_entity.id
_entity.type
_entity.pdbx_description
1 polymer ?
#
loop_
_entity_poly.entity_id
_entity_poly.type
_entity_poly.pdbx_seq_one_letter_code
_entity_poly.pdbx_strand_id
1 'polypeptide(L)'
;MCILGNNPTRNYRAISNTANLNVSGGSGGKRHTNVKCLRHSANADDVYGAADTLISKARLMLHVANFSKRPIVVNVGGVLGKCHNPDSWLDKSHQLSSSQRDQAFKHVQLVRTLLETERAGSCQSNVITSEASITLKAHRNATGTNDPSATDPIEGGPKTSEVHIEDVPTERLLTDVSISTDLTASQRARLEKILLDNSAAFGLDGRLGTFDAKVDIPLKPGSQPVSLPPFPYVAS
;
A
#
# COMPACT_ATOMS: atom_id res chain seq x y z
N MET A 1 -10.74 17.14 -20.74
CA MET A 1 -11.63 16.53 -19.72
C MET A 1 -11.62 15.03 -19.93
N CYS A 2 -11.48 14.23 -18.87
CA CYS A 2 -11.52 12.76 -18.96
C CYS A 2 -12.85 12.26 -18.37
N ILE A 3 -13.62 11.52 -19.15
CA ILE A 3 -14.97 11.07 -18.81
C ILE A 3 -14.99 9.54 -18.77
N LEU A 4 -15.70 8.94 -17.82
CA LEU A 4 -15.88 7.48 -17.82
C LEU A 4 -16.60 7.03 -19.10
N GLY A 5 -15.92 6.19 -19.90
CA GLY A 5 -16.44 5.69 -21.17
C GLY A 5 -17.54 4.65 -20.97
N ASN A 6 -18.52 4.63 -21.88
CA ASN A 6 -19.58 3.63 -21.89
C ASN A 6 -18.98 2.24 -22.20
N ASN A 7 -19.03 1.34 -21.22
CA ASN A 7 -18.87 -0.10 -21.47
C ASN A 7 -20.20 -0.77 -21.07
N PRO A 8 -20.96 -1.37 -22.01
CA PRO A 8 -22.34 -1.79 -21.78
C PRO A 8 -22.54 -2.94 -20.78
N THR A 9 -21.50 -3.36 -20.04
CA THR A 9 -21.55 -4.60 -19.23
C THR A 9 -21.27 -4.45 -17.74
N ARG A 10 -20.90 -3.29 -17.17
CA ARG A 10 -20.67 -3.22 -15.71
C ARG A 10 -20.99 -1.85 -15.08
N ASN A 11 -21.86 -1.87 -14.08
CA ASN A 11 -21.82 -0.89 -12.99
C ASN A 11 -20.57 -1.17 -12.16
N TYR A 12 -19.67 -0.20 -12.04
CA TYR A 12 -18.44 -0.36 -11.27
C TYR A 12 -18.71 -0.09 -9.78
N ARG A 13 -19.00 -1.14 -9.03
CA ARG A 13 -19.02 -1.11 -7.57
C ARG A 13 -17.61 -1.45 -7.08
N ALA A 14 -16.87 -0.47 -6.61
CA ALA A 14 -15.57 -0.70 -5.98
C ALA A 14 -15.80 -1.35 -4.60
N ILE A 15 -15.83 -2.68 -4.57
CA ILE A 15 -15.81 -3.48 -3.33
C ILE A 15 -14.35 -3.62 -2.83
N SER A 16 -13.38 -3.33 -3.70
CA SER A 16 -11.94 -3.29 -3.39
C SER A 16 -11.42 -1.85 -3.38
N ASN A 17 -10.33 -1.58 -2.64
CA ASN A 17 -9.70 -0.26 -2.54
C ASN A 17 -9.16 0.28 -3.88
N THR A 18 -9.18 -0.52 -4.95
CA THR A 18 -8.79 -0.08 -6.30
C THR A 18 -9.79 -0.54 -7.36
N ALA A 19 -9.94 0.26 -8.42
CA ALA A 19 -10.80 -0.05 -9.57
C ALA A 19 -10.13 0.39 -10.87
N ASN A 20 -10.29 -0.42 -11.92
CA ASN A 20 -9.84 -0.10 -13.28
C ASN A 20 -11.00 0.51 -14.06
N LEU A 21 -10.88 1.78 -14.41
CA LEU A 21 -11.91 2.52 -15.12
C LEU A 21 -11.52 2.72 -16.59
N ASN A 22 -12.46 2.48 -17.49
CA ASN A 22 -12.29 2.79 -18.91
C ASN A 22 -12.57 4.27 -19.13
N VAL A 23 -11.59 5.01 -19.65
CA VAL A 23 -11.66 6.47 -19.76
C VAL A 23 -11.82 6.86 -21.23
N SER A 24 -12.91 7.55 -21.52
CA SER A 24 -13.10 8.27 -22.79
C SER A 24 -12.56 9.70 -22.66
N GLY A 25 -11.64 10.06 -23.54
CA GLY A 25 -11.04 11.39 -23.57
C GLY A 25 -10.98 11.91 -24.99
N GLY A 26 -11.50 13.12 -25.22
CA GLY A 26 -11.37 13.87 -26.47
C GLY A 26 -9.93 14.34 -26.68
N SER A 27 -9.04 13.43 -27.03
CA SER A 27 -7.67 13.72 -27.45
C SER A 27 -7.66 13.80 -28.98
N GLY A 28 -7.85 15.01 -29.51
CA GLY A 28 -7.80 15.30 -30.95
C GLY A 28 -6.50 14.77 -31.56
N GLY A 29 -6.56 13.58 -32.19
CA GLY A 29 -5.45 12.96 -32.90
C GLY A 29 -4.29 12.35 -32.08
N LYS A 30 -4.01 12.74 -30.84
CA LYS A 30 -2.73 12.37 -30.18
C LYS A 30 -2.67 10.95 -29.56
N ARG A 31 -1.47 10.34 -29.57
CA ARG A 31 -1.22 8.94 -29.14
C ARG A 31 -1.28 8.71 -27.63
N HIS A 32 -0.89 9.71 -26.83
CA HIS A 32 -0.80 9.62 -25.37
C HIS A 32 -1.44 10.84 -24.68
N THR A 33 -1.91 10.64 -23.45
CA THR A 33 -2.51 11.69 -22.62
C THR A 33 -2.16 11.42 -21.16
N ASN A 34 -1.68 12.42 -20.44
CA ASN A 34 -1.47 12.31 -18.99
C ASN A 34 -2.78 12.63 -18.28
N VAL A 35 -3.17 11.82 -17.31
CA VAL A 35 -4.39 12.02 -16.53
C VAL A 35 -4.05 12.29 -15.08
N LYS A 36 -4.54 13.42 -14.58
CA LYS A 36 -4.52 13.79 -13.17
C LYS A 36 -5.94 13.70 -12.62
N CYS A 37 -6.14 12.80 -11.67
CA CYS A 37 -7.43 12.51 -11.07
C CYS A 37 -7.32 12.62 -9.55
N LEU A 38 -7.79 13.72 -8.99
CA LEU A 38 -8.05 13.86 -7.56
C LEU A 38 -9.44 14.45 -7.45
N ARG A 39 -10.39 13.68 -6.89
CA ARG A 39 -11.76 14.16 -6.72
C ARG A 39 -12.17 13.99 -5.27
N HIS A 40 -12.48 15.10 -4.64
CA HIS A 40 -13.34 15.13 -3.46
C HIS A 40 -14.78 15.08 -3.97
N SER A 41 -15.55 14.10 -3.53
CA SER A 41 -17.01 14.23 -3.65
C SER A 41 -17.48 15.36 -2.72
N ALA A 42 -18.76 15.73 -2.78
CA ALA A 42 -19.32 16.78 -1.92
C ALA A 42 -19.17 16.48 -0.41
N ASN A 43 -18.95 15.21 -0.04
CA ASN A 43 -18.60 14.79 1.31
C ASN A 43 -17.08 14.70 1.45
N ALA A 44 -16.53 15.33 2.50
CA ALA A 44 -15.10 15.32 2.79
C ALA A 44 -14.53 13.92 3.04
N ASP A 45 -15.37 12.97 3.45
CA ASP A 45 -14.99 11.59 3.75
C ASP A 45 -14.94 10.66 2.52
N ASP A 46 -15.49 11.11 1.39
CA ASP A 46 -15.58 10.33 0.14
C ASP A 46 -14.48 10.78 -0.82
N VAL A 47 -13.28 10.26 -0.59
CA VAL A 47 -12.06 10.64 -1.31
C VAL A 47 -11.61 9.49 -2.20
N TYR A 48 -11.42 9.79 -3.49
CA TYR A 48 -10.82 8.86 -4.43
C TYR A 48 -9.90 9.60 -5.40
N GLY A 49 -8.92 8.88 -5.93
CA GLY A 49 -7.93 9.46 -6.82
C GLY A 49 -7.13 8.43 -7.57
N ALA A 50 -6.42 8.89 -8.59
CA ALA A 50 -5.43 8.10 -9.32
C ALA A 50 -4.09 8.84 -9.26
N ALA A 51 -2.99 8.07 -9.29
CA ALA A 51 -1.69 8.63 -9.57
C ALA A 51 -1.65 9.25 -10.98
N ASP A 52 -0.75 10.21 -11.20
CA ASP A 52 -0.54 10.80 -12.52
C ASP A 52 -0.13 9.70 -13.51
N THR A 53 -1.05 9.35 -14.41
CA THR A 53 -0.91 8.17 -15.27
C THR A 53 -0.82 8.60 -16.73
N LEU A 54 0.15 8.06 -17.47
CA LEU A 54 0.24 8.23 -18.92
C LEU A 54 -0.60 7.16 -19.61
N ILE A 55 -1.70 7.59 -20.24
CA ILE A 55 -2.66 6.71 -20.92
C ILE A 55 -2.41 6.78 -22.43
N SER A 56 -2.46 5.63 -23.11
CA SER A 56 -2.41 5.56 -24.57
C SER A 56 -3.79 5.29 -25.18
N LYS A 57 -4.02 5.70 -26.43
CA LYS A 57 -5.27 5.38 -27.13
C LYS A 57 -5.54 3.88 -27.27
N ALA A 58 -4.50 3.07 -27.30
CA ALA A 58 -4.63 1.61 -27.38
C ALA A 58 -5.09 0.98 -26.06
N ARG A 59 -4.83 1.63 -24.92
CA ARG A 59 -5.16 1.12 -23.59
C ARG A 59 -5.65 2.24 -22.68
N LEU A 60 -6.95 2.51 -22.76
CA LEU A 60 -7.65 3.57 -22.03
C LEU A 60 -8.03 3.17 -20.61
N MET A 61 -7.12 2.55 -19.86
CA MET A 61 -7.37 2.16 -18.47
C MET A 61 -6.74 3.14 -17.49
N LEU A 62 -7.52 3.56 -16.50
CA LEU A 62 -7.05 4.36 -15.36
C LEU A 62 -7.28 3.58 -14.07
N HIS A 63 -6.23 3.47 -13.26
CA HIS A 63 -6.28 2.88 -11.92
C HIS A 63 -6.74 3.93 -10.92
N VAL A 64 -7.90 3.73 -10.30
CA VAL A 64 -8.45 4.64 -9.29
C VAL A 64 -8.42 3.93 -7.94
N ALA A 65 -7.85 4.58 -6.94
CA ALA A 65 -7.86 4.17 -5.55
C ALA A 65 -9.00 4.86 -4.80
N ASN A 66 -9.71 4.08 -3.98
CA ASN A 66 -10.69 4.56 -3.02
C ASN A 66 -9.99 4.77 -1.68
N PHE A 67 -9.97 6.00 -1.18
CA PHE A 67 -9.38 6.37 0.12
C PHE A 67 -10.45 6.56 1.22
N SER A 68 -11.72 6.32 0.88
CA SER A 68 -12.86 6.46 1.78
C SER A 68 -13.06 5.22 2.63
N LYS A 69 -13.74 5.37 3.77
CA LYS A 69 -14.21 4.24 4.59
C LYS A 69 -15.39 3.48 3.96
N ARG A 70 -15.99 4.03 2.91
CA ARG A 70 -17.19 3.51 2.24
C ARG A 70 -16.94 3.26 0.75
N PRO A 71 -17.66 2.32 0.13
CA PRO A 71 -17.56 2.12 -1.32
C PRO A 71 -18.11 3.34 -2.07
N ILE A 72 -17.31 3.91 -2.97
CA ILE A 72 -17.74 5.01 -3.84
C ILE A 72 -18.35 4.45 -5.13
N VAL A 73 -19.48 5.05 -5.54
CA VAL A 73 -20.10 4.80 -6.83
C VAL A 73 -19.76 5.95 -7.78
N VAL A 74 -19.11 5.63 -8.90
CA VAL A 74 -18.83 6.60 -9.97
C VAL A 74 -19.79 6.34 -11.12
N ASN A 75 -20.62 7.34 -11.43
CA ASN A 75 -21.58 7.24 -12.53
C ASN A 75 -20.89 7.29 -13.89
N VAL A 76 -21.42 6.52 -14.85
CA VAL A 76 -21.01 6.59 -16.26
C VAL A 76 -21.28 7.97 -16.82
N GLY A 77 -20.36 8.49 -17.64
CA GLY A 77 -20.38 9.90 -18.06
C GLY A 77 -19.89 10.88 -16.99
N GLY A 78 -19.58 10.41 -15.78
CA GLY A 78 -18.99 11.22 -14.73
C GLY A 78 -17.58 11.69 -15.10
N VAL A 79 -17.29 12.97 -14.82
CA VAL A 79 -15.96 13.53 -14.97
C VAL A 79 -15.06 12.99 -13.87
N LEU A 80 -14.00 12.28 -14.26
CA LEU A 80 -13.02 11.71 -13.32
C LEU A 80 -11.91 12.71 -13.02
N GLY A 81 -11.41 13.39 -14.04
CA GLY A 81 -10.26 14.27 -13.88
C GLY A 81 -9.94 15.09 -15.12
N LYS A 82 -8.78 15.76 -15.06
CA LYS A 82 -8.25 16.56 -16.15
C LYS A 82 -7.18 15.77 -16.89
N CYS A 83 -7.24 15.89 -18.21
CA CYS A 83 -6.34 15.25 -19.15
C CYS A 83 -5.41 16.34 -19.67
N HIS A 84 -4.10 16.10 -19.62
CA HIS A 84 -3.07 16.99 -20.13
C HIS A 84 -2.31 16.34 -21.28
N ASN A 85 -1.90 17.16 -22.24
CA ASN A 85 -1.03 16.70 -23.31
C ASN A 85 0.40 16.54 -22.75
N PRO A 86 0.97 15.32 -22.73
CA PRO A 86 2.31 15.09 -22.16
C PRO A 86 3.41 15.84 -22.91
N ASP A 87 3.20 16.14 -24.20
CA ASP A 87 4.18 16.88 -25.00
C ASP A 87 4.33 18.33 -24.55
N SER A 88 3.30 18.91 -23.97
CA SER A 88 3.31 20.32 -23.50
C SER A 88 3.29 20.45 -21.99
N TRP A 89 2.96 19.39 -21.25
CA TRP A 89 2.79 19.43 -19.80
C TRP A 89 3.97 18.86 -19.02
N LEU A 90 4.69 17.87 -19.58
CA LEU A 90 5.89 17.31 -18.95
C LEU A 90 7.14 18.08 -19.36
N ASP A 91 8.03 18.30 -18.40
CA ASP A 91 9.30 18.98 -18.61
C ASP A 91 10.11 18.36 -19.74
N LYS A 92 10.74 19.21 -20.55
CA LYS A 92 11.59 18.80 -21.67
C LYS A 92 13.05 19.04 -21.32
N SER A 93 13.91 18.17 -21.83
CA SER A 93 15.36 18.24 -21.61
C SER A 93 15.95 19.63 -21.93
N HIS A 94 15.44 20.30 -22.97
CA HIS A 94 15.90 21.62 -23.38
C HIS A 94 15.48 22.76 -22.43
N GLN A 95 14.45 22.55 -21.59
CA GLN A 95 13.94 23.54 -20.64
C GLN A 95 14.68 23.49 -19.29
N LEU A 96 15.40 22.40 -19.01
CA LEU A 96 16.14 22.19 -17.78
C LEU A 96 17.52 22.86 -17.86
N SER A 97 17.97 23.48 -16.77
CA SER A 97 19.37 23.94 -16.62
C SER A 97 20.35 22.75 -16.54
N SER A 98 21.65 22.99 -16.72
CA SER A 98 22.67 21.95 -16.55
C SER A 98 22.61 21.28 -15.17
N SER A 99 22.49 22.08 -14.10
CA SER A 99 22.36 21.57 -12.74
C SER A 99 21.10 20.73 -12.51
N GLN A 100 19.96 21.15 -13.08
CA GLN A 100 18.70 20.40 -12.98
C GLN A 100 18.75 19.08 -13.76
N ARG A 101 19.42 19.06 -14.93
CA ARG A 101 19.63 17.83 -15.71
C ARG A 101 20.47 16.83 -14.93
N ASP A 102 21.54 17.29 -14.28
CA ASP A 102 22.42 16.42 -13.48
C ASP A 102 21.67 15.84 -12.28
N GLN A 103 20.85 16.65 -11.60
CA GLN A 103 20.00 16.18 -10.50
C GLN A 103 18.97 15.16 -10.98
N ALA A 104 18.29 15.43 -12.11
CA ALA A 104 17.32 14.51 -12.70
C ALA A 104 17.99 13.18 -13.09
N PHE A 105 19.19 13.24 -13.66
CA PHE A 105 19.96 12.05 -14.03
C PHE A 105 20.33 11.20 -12.81
N LYS A 106 20.87 11.82 -11.75
CA LYS A 106 21.17 11.15 -10.48
C LYS A 106 19.92 10.47 -9.88
N HIS A 107 18.78 11.16 -9.92
CA HIS A 107 17.53 10.61 -9.43
C HIS A 107 17.04 9.41 -10.26
N VAL A 108 17.11 9.50 -11.59
CA VAL A 108 16.78 8.38 -12.49
C VAL A 108 17.68 7.17 -12.23
N GLN A 109 18.97 7.39 -11.97
CA GLN A 109 19.90 6.32 -11.64
C GLN A 109 19.50 5.61 -10.33
N LEU A 110 19.12 6.36 -9.30
CA LEU A 110 18.60 5.81 -8.04
C LEU A 110 17.33 4.96 -8.26
N VAL A 111 16.37 5.48 -9.03
CA VAL A 111 15.12 4.75 -9.33
C VAL A 111 15.42 3.45 -10.08
N ARG A 112 16.37 3.46 -11.03
CA ARG A 112 16.81 2.25 -11.72
C ARG A 112 17.45 1.23 -10.78
N THR A 113 18.30 1.67 -9.86
CA THR A 113 18.91 0.75 -8.88
C THR A 113 17.87 0.13 -7.96
N LEU A 114 16.88 0.90 -7.51
CA LEU A 114 15.78 0.36 -6.69
C LEU A 114 14.97 -0.69 -7.46
N LEU A 115 14.64 -0.41 -8.72
CA LEU A 115 13.91 -1.36 -9.56
C LEU A 115 14.70 -2.65 -9.81
N GLU A 116 16.02 -2.57 -9.95
CA GLU A 116 16.87 -3.74 -10.16
C GLU A 116 17.00 -4.57 -8.87
N THR A 117 17.15 -3.93 -7.71
CA THR A 117 17.16 -4.61 -6.41
C THR A 117 15.84 -5.35 -6.14
N GLU A 118 14.69 -4.72 -6.44
CA GLU A 118 13.37 -5.34 -6.30
C GLU A 118 13.19 -6.55 -7.24
N ARG A 119 13.80 -6.52 -8.43
CA ARG A 119 13.77 -7.64 -9.38
C ARG A 119 14.68 -8.78 -8.99
N ALA A 120 15.82 -8.51 -8.36
CA ALA A 120 16.75 -9.52 -7.88
C ALA A 120 16.21 -10.28 -6.65
N GLY A 121 15.32 -9.67 -5.86
CA GLY A 121 14.68 -10.29 -4.70
C GLY A 121 13.32 -10.95 -4.95
N SER A 122 12.72 -10.78 -6.14
CA SER A 122 11.34 -11.20 -6.39
C SER A 122 11.18 -11.89 -7.75
N CYS A 123 10.99 -13.21 -7.71
CA CYS A 123 10.38 -13.94 -8.80
C CYS A 123 8.96 -13.37 -9.02
N GLN A 124 8.75 -12.70 -10.16
CA GLN A 124 7.49 -12.11 -10.65
C GLN A 124 7.09 -10.73 -10.09
N SER A 125 7.61 -9.67 -10.72
CA SER A 125 6.96 -8.35 -10.72
C SER A 125 5.69 -8.41 -11.57
N ASN A 126 4.60 -8.95 -11.01
CA ASN A 126 3.26 -8.64 -11.47
C ASN A 126 2.88 -7.26 -10.92
N VAL A 127 2.21 -6.45 -11.74
CA VAL A 127 1.50 -5.24 -11.28
C VAL A 127 0.74 -5.63 -10.02
N ILE A 128 1.03 -4.99 -8.88
CA ILE A 128 0.35 -5.25 -7.62
C ILE A 128 -1.09 -4.79 -7.76
N THR A 129 -1.95 -5.67 -8.26
CA THR A 129 -3.38 -5.60 -8.02
C THR A 129 -3.58 -6.07 -6.59
N SER A 130 -3.66 -5.14 -5.65
CA SER A 130 -4.18 -5.43 -4.32
C SER A 130 -5.70 -5.62 -4.42
N GLU A 131 -6.11 -6.76 -4.97
CA GLU A 131 -7.39 -7.32 -4.59
C GLU A 131 -7.27 -7.69 -3.11
N ALA A 132 -7.91 -6.91 -2.24
CA ALA A 132 -8.19 -7.34 -0.88
C ALA A 132 -9.24 -8.46 -0.94
N SER A 133 -8.86 -9.63 -1.46
CA SER A 133 -9.50 -10.86 -1.06
C SER A 133 -9.17 -11.01 0.41
N ILE A 134 -10.16 -10.77 1.28
CA ILE A 134 -10.15 -11.20 2.68
C ILE A 134 -9.42 -12.52 2.70
N THR A 135 -8.24 -12.53 3.32
CA THR A 135 -7.22 -13.56 3.09
C THR A 135 -7.87 -14.92 3.04
N LEU A 136 -7.88 -15.49 1.83
CA LEU A 136 -8.48 -16.78 1.51
C LEU A 136 -8.09 -17.83 2.54
N LYS A 137 -6.96 -17.72 3.23
CA LYS A 137 -6.57 -18.64 4.30
C LYS A 137 -7.60 -18.73 5.44
N ALA A 138 -8.11 -17.62 5.98
CA ALA A 138 -9.07 -17.68 7.08
C ALA A 138 -10.44 -18.23 6.61
N HIS A 139 -10.93 -17.76 5.46
CA HIS A 139 -12.21 -18.22 4.90
C HIS A 139 -12.14 -19.66 4.36
N ARG A 140 -11.06 -20.05 3.67
CA ARG A 140 -10.81 -21.40 3.13
C ARG A 140 -10.54 -22.40 4.24
N ASN A 141 -9.89 -22.00 5.33
CA ASN A 141 -9.76 -22.86 6.52
C ASN A 141 -11.10 -23.06 7.23
N ALA A 142 -12.05 -22.12 7.14
CA ALA A 142 -13.38 -22.23 7.74
C ALA A 142 -14.42 -22.94 6.84
N THR A 143 -14.32 -22.85 5.51
CA THR A 143 -15.34 -23.38 4.57
C THR A 143 -14.84 -24.42 3.56
N GLY A 144 -13.52 -24.62 3.43
CA GLY A 144 -12.94 -25.62 2.54
C GLY A 144 -12.97 -27.04 3.13
N THR A 145 -13.18 -28.03 2.26
CA THR A 145 -12.96 -29.46 2.53
C THR A 145 -11.48 -29.67 2.89
N ASN A 146 -11.20 -30.46 3.93
CA ASN A 146 -9.83 -30.80 4.30
C ASN A 146 -9.15 -31.47 3.11
N ASP A 147 -7.96 -31.00 2.76
CA ASP A 147 -7.16 -31.58 1.68
C ASP A 147 -6.65 -32.96 2.13
N PRO A 148 -7.06 -34.06 1.48
CA PRO A 148 -6.62 -35.41 1.84
C PRO A 148 -5.14 -35.66 1.53
N SER A 149 -4.46 -34.73 0.85
CA SER A 149 -3.03 -34.78 0.55
C SER A 149 -2.16 -33.90 1.47
N ALA A 150 -2.76 -33.31 2.53
CA ALA A 150 -2.02 -32.55 3.52
C ALA A 150 -0.98 -33.45 4.21
N THR A 151 0.28 -33.28 3.82
CA THR A 151 1.44 -33.89 4.47
C THR A 151 1.65 -33.30 5.86
N ASP A 152 2.26 -34.08 6.75
CA ASP A 152 2.63 -33.63 8.08
C ASP A 152 3.45 -32.32 8.02
N PRO A 153 3.29 -31.41 8.99
CA PRO A 153 4.02 -30.15 9.01
C PRO A 153 5.53 -30.39 8.87
N ILE A 154 6.15 -29.72 7.89
CA ILE A 154 7.61 -29.76 7.71
C ILE A 154 8.26 -29.29 9.02
N GLU A 155 9.21 -30.08 9.51
CA GLU A 155 10.02 -29.80 10.69
C GLU A 155 10.67 -28.42 10.54
N GLY A 156 10.12 -27.45 11.26
CA GLY A 156 10.62 -26.09 11.27
C GLY A 156 11.97 -26.09 11.97
N GLY A 157 13.03 -25.78 11.22
CA GLY A 157 14.32 -25.42 11.82
C GLY A 157 14.15 -24.28 12.85
N PRO A 158 15.14 -24.08 13.74
CA PRO A 158 14.99 -23.26 14.93
C PRO A 158 14.58 -21.83 14.55
N LYS A 159 13.30 -21.54 14.74
CA LYS A 159 12.73 -20.18 14.63
C LYS A 159 12.77 -19.45 15.97
N THR A 160 13.67 -19.89 16.86
CA THR A 160 13.73 -19.54 18.28
C THR A 160 15.01 -18.81 18.67
N SER A 161 15.73 -18.20 17.72
CA SER A 161 16.62 -17.10 18.10
C SER A 161 15.74 -15.92 18.54
N GLU A 162 15.24 -16.01 19.77
CA GLU A 162 14.73 -14.85 20.51
C GLU A 162 15.90 -13.88 20.62
N VAL A 163 15.91 -12.90 19.71
CA VAL A 163 16.73 -11.72 19.88
C VAL A 163 16.24 -11.10 21.17
N HIS A 164 17.11 -11.00 22.18
CA HIS A 164 16.82 -10.32 23.43
C HIS A 164 16.38 -8.89 23.08
N ILE A 165 15.08 -8.62 23.16
CA ILE A 165 14.55 -7.28 22.96
C ILE A 165 14.88 -6.53 24.24
N GLU A 166 15.95 -5.74 24.21
CA GLU A 166 16.29 -4.86 25.32
C GLU A 166 15.17 -3.84 25.50
N ASP A 167 14.73 -3.69 26.75
CA ASP A 167 13.72 -2.71 27.10
C ASP A 167 14.32 -1.30 27.03
N VAL A 168 13.67 -0.42 26.28
CA VAL A 168 14.10 0.97 26.11
C VAL A 168 13.31 1.84 27.10
N PRO A 169 13.97 2.45 28.10
CA PRO A 169 13.29 3.32 29.04
C PRO A 169 12.85 4.62 28.35
N THR A 170 11.72 5.20 28.78
CA THR A 170 11.19 6.45 28.22
C THR A 170 12.20 7.60 28.21
N GLU A 171 13.11 7.63 29.19
CA GLU A 171 14.19 8.63 29.29
C GLU A 171 15.18 8.60 28.11
N ARG A 172 15.35 7.44 27.45
CA ARG A 172 16.26 7.27 26.31
C ARG A 172 15.61 7.50 24.95
N LEU A 173 14.29 7.71 24.90
CA LEU A 173 13.54 7.88 23.66
C LEU A 173 14.15 8.93 22.72
N LEU A 174 14.56 10.09 23.25
CA LEU A 174 15.12 11.18 22.43
C LEU A 174 16.56 10.93 21.97
N THR A 175 17.27 10.04 22.64
CA THR A 175 18.65 9.66 22.31
C THR A 175 18.68 8.57 21.25
N ASP A 176 17.76 7.60 21.36
CA ASP A 176 17.68 6.46 20.45
C ASP A 176 16.98 6.83 19.13
N VAL A 177 16.11 7.85 19.14
CA VAL A 177 15.48 8.37 17.92
C VAL A 177 16.44 9.30 17.18
N SER A 178 16.90 8.87 16.00
CA SER A 178 17.72 9.69 15.12
C SER A 178 16.93 10.84 14.50
N ILE A 179 17.18 12.07 14.95
CA ILE A 179 16.61 13.30 14.38
C ILE A 179 17.63 13.94 13.44
N SER A 180 17.22 14.25 12.20
CA SER A 180 18.09 14.89 11.20
C SER A 180 18.71 16.20 11.71
N THR A 181 20.00 16.39 11.42
CA THR A 181 20.77 17.60 11.75
C THR A 181 20.39 18.81 10.89
N ASP A 182 19.68 18.60 9.78
CA ASP A 182 19.30 19.66 8.84
C ASP A 182 18.10 20.48 9.32
N LEU A 183 17.48 20.07 10.43
CA LEU A 183 16.34 20.76 11.02
C LEU A 183 16.79 21.97 11.82
N THR A 184 16.08 23.09 11.65
CA THR A 184 16.25 24.26 12.53
C THR A 184 15.91 23.90 13.97
N ALA A 185 16.52 24.59 14.94
CA ALA A 185 16.28 24.35 16.36
C ALA A 185 14.78 24.41 16.74
N SER A 186 14.01 25.30 16.10
CA SER A 186 12.57 25.42 16.32
C SER A 186 11.74 24.28 15.72
N GLN A 187 12.20 23.65 14.63
CA GLN A 187 11.57 22.46 14.05
C GLN A 187 11.89 21.22 14.89
N ARG A 188 13.14 21.09 15.32
CA ARG A 188 13.58 20.01 16.20
C ARG A 188 12.79 19.99 17.51
N ALA A 189 12.67 21.14 18.18
CA ALA A 189 11.91 21.23 19.43
C ALA A 189 10.42 20.85 19.26
N ARG A 190 9.82 21.18 18.11
CA ARG A 190 8.45 20.76 17.78
C ARG A 190 8.33 19.25 17.58
N LEU A 191 9.32 18.63 16.96
CA LEU A 191 9.35 17.19 16.73
C LEU A 191 9.55 16.42 18.04
N GLU A 192 10.49 16.86 18.88
CA GLU A 192 10.74 16.30 20.21
C GLU A 192 9.49 16.36 21.08
N LYS A 193 8.75 17.48 21.02
CA LYS A 193 7.44 17.60 21.70
C LYS A 193 6.44 16.56 21.21
N ILE A 194 6.30 16.39 19.89
CA ILE A 194 5.38 15.39 19.32
C ILE A 194 5.76 13.98 19.76
N LEU A 195 7.06 13.65 19.80
CA LEU A 195 7.55 12.34 20.23
C LEU A 195 7.18 12.06 21.70
N LEU A 196 7.36 13.04 22.59
CA LEU A 196 6.99 12.91 24.01
C LEU A 196 5.48 12.80 24.21
N ASP A 197 4.70 13.63 23.50
CA ASP A 197 3.24 13.63 23.54
C ASP A 197 2.67 12.27 23.06
N ASN A 198 3.39 11.57 22.18
CA ASN A 198 3.00 10.27 21.62
C ASN A 198 3.84 9.09 22.17
N SER A 199 4.49 9.25 23.33
CA SER A 199 5.23 8.18 24.02
C SER A 199 4.39 6.90 24.24
N ALA A 200 3.06 7.05 24.32
CA ALA A 200 2.08 5.96 24.39
C ALA A 200 2.07 5.00 23.18
N ALA A 201 2.53 5.46 22.02
CA ALA A 201 2.55 4.65 20.79
C ALA A 201 3.80 3.76 20.66
N PHE A 202 4.83 4.03 21.47
CA PHE A 202 6.07 3.26 21.47
C PHE A 202 6.05 2.18 22.56
N GLY A 203 6.74 1.07 22.34
CA GLY A 203 6.90 0.00 23.32
C GLY A 203 7.98 0.34 24.36
N LEU A 204 7.81 1.45 25.08
CA LEU A 204 8.74 1.91 26.12
C LEU A 204 8.40 1.27 27.46
N ASP A 205 9.40 1.14 28.33
CA ASP A 205 9.27 0.65 29.72
C ASP A 205 8.57 -0.72 29.81
N GLY A 206 8.84 -1.60 28.85
CA GLY A 206 8.32 -2.96 28.79
C GLY A 206 6.83 -3.02 28.46
N ARG A 207 6.22 -1.91 28.05
CA ARG A 207 4.79 -1.85 27.74
C ARG A 207 4.49 -2.56 26.43
N LEU A 208 3.81 -3.70 26.53
CA LEU A 208 3.19 -4.37 25.39
C LEU A 208 1.87 -3.66 25.03
N GLY A 209 1.64 -3.41 23.75
CA GLY A 209 0.41 -2.75 23.29
C GLY A 209 -0.84 -3.56 23.65
N THR A 210 -1.76 -2.95 24.40
CA THR A 210 -3.06 -3.55 24.72
C THR A 210 -4.12 -3.03 23.75
N PHE A 211 -4.82 -3.94 23.08
CA PHE A 211 -6.00 -3.61 22.30
C PHE A 211 -7.23 -4.21 22.99
N ASP A 212 -8.13 -3.34 23.49
CA ASP A 212 -9.36 -3.77 24.17
C ASP A 212 -10.39 -4.24 23.14
N ALA A 213 -10.15 -5.41 22.57
CA ALA A 213 -11.12 -6.12 21.77
C ALA A 213 -11.14 -7.59 22.16
N LYS A 214 -12.32 -8.08 22.49
CA LYS A 214 -12.58 -9.50 22.60
C LYS A 214 -12.80 -10.04 21.19
N VAL A 215 -11.97 -10.98 20.78
CA VAL A 215 -12.06 -11.62 19.47
C VAL A 215 -12.65 -13.02 19.66
N ASP A 216 -13.85 -13.22 19.13
CA ASP A 216 -14.44 -14.56 19.04
C ASP A 216 -13.87 -15.28 17.82
N ILE A 217 -13.31 -16.48 18.03
CA ILE A 217 -12.76 -17.32 16.95
C ILE A 217 -13.79 -18.40 16.60
N PRO A 218 -14.56 -18.25 15.50
CA PRO A 218 -15.56 -19.23 15.11
C PRO A 218 -14.87 -20.53 14.63
N LEU A 219 -15.30 -21.66 15.19
CA LEU A 219 -14.82 -22.98 14.79
C LEU A 219 -15.74 -23.58 13.71
N LYS A 220 -15.20 -24.53 12.94
CA LYS A 220 -16.00 -25.35 12.04
C LYS A 220 -16.98 -26.21 12.86
N PRO A 221 -18.23 -26.42 12.38
CA PRO A 221 -19.15 -27.37 13.01
C PRO A 221 -18.52 -28.76 13.10
N GLY A 222 -18.52 -29.36 14.29
CA GLY A 222 -17.94 -30.68 14.54
C GLY A 222 -16.43 -30.69 14.84
N SER A 223 -15.76 -29.53 14.91
CA SER A 223 -14.36 -29.46 15.37
C SER A 223 -14.22 -29.99 16.81
N GLN A 224 -13.23 -30.85 17.01
CA GLN A 224 -12.84 -31.37 18.32
C GLN A 224 -11.54 -30.70 18.79
N PRO A 225 -11.34 -30.50 20.10
CA PRO A 225 -10.07 -30.06 20.64
C PRO A 225 -8.96 -31.05 20.27
N VAL A 226 -7.82 -30.53 19.81
CA VAL A 226 -6.63 -31.33 19.52
C VAL A 226 -5.62 -31.08 20.64
N SER A 227 -5.08 -32.17 21.20
CA SER A 227 -3.96 -32.13 22.15
C SER A 227 -2.80 -32.92 21.54
N LEU A 228 -1.77 -32.21 21.11
CA LEU A 228 -0.52 -32.82 20.64
C LEU A 228 0.51 -32.72 21.77
N PRO A 229 1.35 -33.75 21.98
CA PRO A 229 2.44 -33.65 22.93
C PRO A 229 3.40 -32.53 22.51
N PRO A 230 4.02 -31.81 23.48
CA PRO A 230 5.04 -30.83 23.16
C PRO A 230 6.20 -31.50 22.40
N PHE A 231 6.81 -30.78 21.47
CA PHE A 231 7.97 -31.29 20.73
C PHE A 231 9.10 -31.65 21.71
N PRO A 232 9.86 -32.73 21.43
CA PRO A 232 10.98 -33.11 22.28
C PRO A 232 12.02 -31.98 22.29
N TYR A 233 12.35 -31.49 23.48
CA TYR A 233 13.44 -30.54 23.66
C TYR A 233 14.78 -31.29 23.62
N VAL A 234 15.59 -31.02 22.61
CA VAL A 234 16.96 -31.53 22.53
C VAL A 234 17.89 -30.42 23.00
N ALA A 235 18.39 -30.52 24.24
CA ALA A 235 19.43 -29.62 24.73
C ALA A 235 20.74 -29.96 24.02
N SER A 236 21.21 -29.08 23.14
CA SER A 236 22.55 -29.13 22.53
C SER A 236 23.58 -28.44 23.41
#